data_AF-A0AA42YJE2-F1
#
_entry.id   AF-A0AA42YJE2-F1
#
_cell.length_a   1.000
_cell.length_b   1.000
_cell.length_c   1.000
_cell.angle_alpha   90.00
_cell.angle_beta   90.00
_cell.angle_gamma   90.00
#
_symmetry.space_group_name_H-M   'P 1'
#
loop_
_entity.id
_entity.type
_entity.pdbx_description
1 polymer ?
#
loop_
_entity_poly.entity_id
_entity_poly.type
_entity_poly.pdbx_seq_one_letter_code
_entity_poly.pdbx_strand_id
1 'polypeptide(L)'
;MKLLPALSTTLCLVAIAFPAHAAPGSPASRALEQPARELLPWNYEGVLPRAPVMAPIAGACPAPAPVERVLLAGDSWAQYMWDDDSHNDVFDKFGHADKRAVSRSLGSDPGPGYTGPEYAISGSEAREWVDTANYPWIANVVAELVGLPAIDTVMLSLGGNDILAAKSGGGWYKDMDLDVPGSEAALFDRILADLETVAQASLAPRPDLRLLVSSYEYPNFNVDPLWCWIYACPKRRDLSRDPDNDLVTDEELNALMVDVETRRVAWTNADGRLDFDHGVGEMHYYYGDESRPPGELPRPGQAPPDYLPFPGGDPLTPTLRENFRAPGGIPADPIHLDYEGYQYKIAVQTETHLFPRFRGPVTATFTSRGGLEDGWTDGVGVGNEAIVVGDDGIRLYYGIASFDTSALPAGAEIAAASLYLLQDTRAGANPFTSGDLGPPVLDVKTGSFGAPEVEPGDATAAADAADAGCFVGSAASEWYAVRVDLAPAALAAVNPDGLTQFRVSFSNVDSGTDTVSFKDGDVEIPAVPEPVETLRFVAEKTPDGTTVTRLVLGSALPHRGAAEVLGTAKPFLDLTFSAPLFSDGFETGDTSRWSATVP
;
A
#
# COMPACT_ATOMS: atom_id res chain seq x y z
N MET A 1 -49.07 53.50 23.57
CA MET A 1 -49.30 53.91 22.16
C MET A 1 -48.48 55.17 21.89
N LYS A 2 -47.25 55.00 21.39
CA LYS A 2 -46.39 56.04 20.78
C LYS A 2 -45.21 55.30 20.13
N LEU A 3 -45.20 55.29 18.80
CA LEU A 3 -44.16 54.74 17.93
C LEU A 3 -43.04 55.78 17.75
N LEU A 4 -41.79 55.31 17.70
CA LEU A 4 -40.66 55.94 17.00
C LEU A 4 -39.75 54.84 16.41
N PRO A 5 -38.99 55.15 15.33
CA PRO A 5 -38.73 54.23 14.23
C PRO A 5 -37.32 53.63 14.19
N ALA A 6 -37.20 52.57 13.38
CA ALA A 6 -35.96 51.87 13.05
C ALA A 6 -35.05 52.68 12.10
N LEU A 7 -33.75 52.73 12.42
CA LEU A 7 -32.70 53.12 11.48
C LEU A 7 -32.31 51.91 10.63
N SER A 8 -32.34 52.09 9.30
CA SER A 8 -31.72 51.18 8.33
C SER A 8 -30.38 51.79 7.91
N THR A 9 -29.29 51.04 8.05
CA THR A 9 -27.94 51.43 7.63
C THR A 9 -27.61 50.70 6.34
N THR A 10 -27.58 51.43 5.23
CA THR A 10 -27.17 50.91 3.92
C THR A 10 -25.64 50.92 3.84
N LEU A 11 -25.03 49.74 3.75
CA LEU A 11 -23.59 49.57 3.50
C LEU A 11 -23.37 49.47 1.97
N CYS A 12 -22.80 50.51 1.35
CA CYS A 12 -22.33 50.45 -0.03
C CYS A 12 -20.97 49.73 -0.08
N LEU A 13 -20.91 48.55 -0.71
CA LEU A 13 -19.65 47.95 -1.13
C LEU A 13 -19.21 48.56 -2.47
N VAL A 14 -18.05 49.22 -2.45
CA VAL A 14 -17.30 49.62 -3.65
C VAL A 14 -16.43 48.44 -4.06
N ALA A 15 -16.71 47.84 -5.21
CA ALA A 15 -15.85 46.83 -5.82
C ALA A 15 -14.66 47.52 -6.51
N ILE A 16 -13.45 47.27 -6.00
CA ILE A 16 -12.20 47.65 -6.67
C ILE A 16 -11.67 46.38 -7.36
N ALA A 17 -11.69 46.36 -8.68
CA ALA A 17 -11.11 45.29 -9.49
C ALA A 17 -9.61 45.56 -9.69
N PHE A 18 -8.76 44.62 -9.28
CA PHE A 18 -7.35 44.57 -9.68
C PHE A 18 -7.18 43.53 -10.80
N PRO A 19 -6.39 43.82 -11.85
CA PRO A 19 -6.10 42.85 -12.90
C PRO A 19 -5.11 41.80 -12.39
N ALA A 20 -5.50 40.53 -12.44
CA ALA A 20 -4.64 39.40 -12.15
C ALA A 20 -3.54 39.29 -13.22
N HIS A 21 -2.28 39.42 -12.80
CA HIS A 21 -1.14 38.92 -13.57
C HIS A 21 -1.05 37.41 -13.32
N ALA A 22 -1.09 36.62 -14.40
CA ALA A 22 -0.82 35.19 -14.35
C ALA A 22 0.68 34.97 -14.08
N ALA A 23 1.00 34.45 -12.90
CA ALA A 23 2.30 33.86 -12.64
C ALA A 23 2.34 32.42 -13.21
N PRO A 24 3.50 31.94 -13.69
CA PRO A 24 3.65 30.56 -14.15
C PRO A 24 3.36 29.58 -13.02
N GLY A 25 2.68 28.48 -13.36
CA GLY A 25 2.01 27.58 -12.44
C GLY A 25 2.88 27.03 -11.32
N SER A 26 2.44 27.26 -10.08
CA SER A 26 2.74 26.37 -8.96
C SER A 26 2.13 25.01 -9.29
N PRO A 27 2.81 23.87 -9.04
CA PRO A 27 2.18 22.56 -9.12
C PRO A 27 0.97 22.61 -8.18
N ALA A 28 -0.22 22.43 -8.72
CA ALA A 28 -1.42 22.32 -7.91
C ALA A 28 -1.20 21.13 -6.97
N SER A 29 -1.25 21.39 -5.66
CA SER A 29 -1.24 20.38 -4.61
C SER A 29 -2.28 19.32 -4.97
N ARG A 30 -1.82 18.17 -5.44
CA ARG A 30 -2.65 17.01 -5.78
C ARG A 30 -3.14 16.42 -4.46
N ALA A 31 -4.18 17.03 -3.89
CA ALA A 31 -5.07 16.25 -3.05
C ALA A 31 -5.57 15.11 -3.93
N LEU A 32 -5.27 13.87 -3.55
CA LEU A 32 -5.99 12.71 -4.07
C LEU A 32 -7.46 13.08 -3.98
N GLU A 33 -8.14 13.28 -5.13
CA GLU A 33 -9.59 13.36 -5.14
C GLU A 33 -10.05 11.99 -4.65
N GLN A 34 -10.29 11.91 -3.34
CA GLN A 34 -10.89 10.74 -2.74
C GLN A 34 -12.22 10.56 -3.46
N PRO A 35 -12.46 9.43 -4.16
CA PRO A 35 -13.83 9.11 -4.49
C PRO A 35 -14.58 9.14 -3.16
N ALA A 36 -15.66 9.93 -3.09
CA ALA A 36 -16.47 10.05 -1.88
C ALA A 36 -17.07 8.68 -1.56
N ARG A 37 -16.28 7.82 -0.91
CA ARG A 37 -16.72 6.58 -0.32
C ARG A 37 -17.48 6.99 0.93
N GLU A 38 -18.72 6.57 1.01
CA GLU A 38 -19.59 6.89 2.13
C GLU A 38 -18.93 6.33 3.40
N LEU A 39 -18.39 7.22 4.25
CA LEU A 39 -17.83 6.84 5.54
C LEU A 39 -18.96 6.19 6.34
N LEU A 40 -18.90 4.87 6.47
CA LEU A 40 -19.88 4.13 7.23
C LEU A 40 -19.75 4.51 8.70
N PRO A 41 -20.87 4.62 9.43
CA PRO A 41 -20.82 4.84 10.86
C PRO A 41 -20.12 3.63 11.52
N TRP A 42 -19.37 3.90 12.57
CA TRP A 42 -18.60 2.89 13.34
C TRP A 42 -19.45 1.75 13.91
N ASN A 43 -20.78 1.92 13.96
CA ASN A 43 -21.74 0.94 14.42
C ASN A 43 -22.65 0.42 13.28
N TYR A 44 -22.16 0.43 12.03
CA TYR A 44 -22.91 -0.12 10.92
C TYR A 44 -23.14 -1.63 11.13
N GLU A 45 -24.41 -2.01 11.25
CA GLU A 45 -24.84 -3.40 11.27
C GLU A 45 -25.17 -3.85 9.84
N GLY A 46 -24.24 -4.54 9.20
CA GLY A 46 -24.47 -5.14 7.89
C GLY A 46 -23.22 -5.68 7.22
N VAL A 47 -23.43 -6.35 6.08
CA VAL A 47 -22.37 -6.93 5.26
C VAL A 47 -22.10 -5.99 4.10
N LEU A 48 -20.85 -5.54 3.96
CA LEU A 48 -20.50 -4.80 2.76
C LEU A 48 -20.32 -5.74 1.56
N PRO A 49 -21.01 -5.48 0.44
CA PRO A 49 -20.79 -6.23 -0.77
C PRO A 49 -19.36 -6.00 -1.26
N ARG A 50 -18.78 -7.01 -1.91
CA ARG A 50 -17.45 -6.91 -2.54
C ARG A 50 -17.37 -5.64 -3.38
N ALA A 51 -16.35 -4.81 -3.15
CA ALA A 51 -16.07 -3.67 -4.00
C ALA A 51 -15.99 -4.15 -5.47
N PRO A 52 -16.66 -3.44 -6.41
CA PRO A 52 -16.62 -3.78 -7.81
C PRO A 52 -15.17 -3.76 -8.29
N VAL A 53 -14.82 -4.76 -9.09
CA VAL A 53 -13.46 -4.97 -9.58
C VAL A 53 -13.14 -3.86 -10.57
N MET A 54 -12.05 -3.12 -10.37
CA MET A 54 -11.48 -2.35 -11.47
C MET A 54 -11.07 -3.33 -12.56
N ALA A 55 -11.68 -3.20 -13.74
CA ALA A 55 -11.34 -4.06 -14.86
C ALA A 55 -9.87 -3.83 -15.23
N PRO A 56 -9.05 -4.89 -15.35
CA PRO A 56 -7.69 -4.73 -15.84
C PRO A 56 -7.72 -4.21 -17.29
N ILE A 57 -6.69 -3.47 -17.66
CA ILE A 57 -6.61 -2.80 -18.95
C ILE A 57 -6.41 -3.87 -20.02
N ALA A 58 -7.38 -4.01 -20.92
CA ALA A 58 -7.22 -4.88 -22.07
C ALA A 58 -6.08 -4.34 -22.96
N GLY A 59 -5.11 -5.19 -23.29
CA GLY A 59 -4.01 -4.93 -24.23
C GLY A 59 -3.94 -6.05 -25.29
N ALA A 60 -2.73 -6.43 -25.72
CA ALA A 60 -2.47 -7.59 -26.61
C ALA A 60 -2.98 -8.93 -26.06
N CYS A 61 -3.03 -9.04 -24.72
CA CYS A 61 -3.46 -10.23 -23.99
C CYS A 61 -4.87 -10.03 -23.44
N PRO A 62 -5.66 -11.11 -23.27
CA PRO A 62 -6.85 -11.03 -22.43
C PRO A 62 -6.40 -10.58 -21.03
N ALA A 63 -6.98 -9.48 -20.57
CA ALA A 63 -6.72 -8.93 -19.25
C ALA A 63 -6.85 -10.07 -18.22
N PRO A 64 -5.78 -10.42 -17.48
CA PRO A 64 -5.87 -11.50 -16.51
C PRO A 64 -6.96 -11.12 -15.50
N ALA A 65 -7.94 -12.00 -15.31
CA ALA A 65 -8.96 -11.79 -14.29
C ALA A 65 -8.23 -11.59 -12.95
N PRO A 66 -8.56 -10.53 -12.18
CA PRO A 66 -7.90 -10.31 -10.91
C PRO A 66 -8.03 -11.53 -10.00
N VAL A 67 -6.93 -11.92 -9.38
CA VAL A 67 -6.82 -13.13 -8.58
C VAL A 67 -6.72 -12.76 -7.11
N GLU A 68 -7.57 -13.35 -6.28
CA GLU A 68 -7.49 -13.24 -4.83
C GLU A 68 -6.19 -13.90 -4.33
N ARG A 69 -5.32 -13.11 -3.69
CA ARG A 69 -4.03 -13.55 -3.14
C ARG A 69 -3.93 -13.37 -1.63
N VAL A 70 -4.63 -12.39 -1.08
CA VAL A 70 -4.57 -12.02 0.34
C VAL A 70 -5.95 -12.11 0.98
N LEU A 71 -6.07 -12.82 2.10
CA LEU A 71 -7.27 -12.81 2.94
C LEU A 71 -7.05 -11.86 4.11
N LEU A 72 -7.95 -10.90 4.34
CA LEU A 72 -7.92 -10.04 5.53
C LEU A 72 -8.85 -10.63 6.59
N ALA A 73 -8.34 -10.90 7.78
CA ALA A 73 -9.11 -11.44 8.89
C ALA A 73 -8.76 -10.75 10.21
N GLY A 74 -9.70 -10.75 11.14
CA GLY A 74 -9.48 -10.26 12.49
C GLY A 74 -10.49 -9.20 12.92
N ASP A 75 -10.01 -8.13 13.54
CA ASP A 75 -10.81 -7.13 14.24
C ASP A 75 -11.19 -5.92 13.35
N SER A 76 -11.47 -4.79 14.00
CA SER A 76 -11.84 -3.52 13.37
C SER A 76 -10.78 -2.97 12.43
N TRP A 77 -9.49 -3.25 12.64
CA TRP A 77 -8.45 -2.82 11.70
C TRP A 77 -8.54 -3.60 10.39
N ALA A 78 -8.73 -4.93 10.46
CA ALA A 78 -8.98 -5.75 9.27
C ALA A 78 -10.27 -5.32 8.55
N GLN A 79 -11.32 -5.02 9.31
CA GLN A 79 -12.58 -4.50 8.79
C GLN A 79 -12.38 -3.19 8.04
N TYR A 80 -11.73 -2.20 8.66
CA TYR A 80 -11.56 -0.89 8.06
C TYR A 80 -10.64 -0.89 6.84
N MET A 81 -9.53 -1.65 6.86
CA MET A 81 -8.67 -1.81 5.68
C MET A 81 -9.44 -2.45 4.50
N TRP A 82 -10.37 -3.37 4.79
CA TRP A 82 -11.23 -3.99 3.78
C TRP A 82 -12.32 -3.05 3.27
N ASP A 83 -13.07 -2.40 4.16
CA ASP A 83 -14.19 -1.51 3.82
C ASP A 83 -13.72 -0.33 2.97
N ASP A 84 -12.51 0.15 3.25
CA ASP A 84 -11.85 1.21 2.51
C ASP A 84 -11.22 0.73 1.20
N ASP A 85 -11.07 -0.59 0.99
CA ASP A 85 -10.39 -1.22 -0.16
C ASP A 85 -8.92 -0.79 -0.33
N SER A 86 -8.31 -0.30 0.76
CA SER A 86 -6.97 0.30 0.75
C SER A 86 -5.89 -0.66 0.22
N HIS A 87 -6.00 -1.97 0.49
CA HIS A 87 -5.07 -2.97 -0.05
C HIS A 87 -5.08 -3.01 -1.57
N ASN A 88 -6.26 -2.96 -2.20
CA ASN A 88 -6.34 -3.08 -3.65
C ASN A 88 -5.83 -1.79 -4.33
N ASP A 89 -6.08 -0.63 -3.74
CA ASP A 89 -5.50 0.64 -4.20
C ASP A 89 -3.96 0.65 -4.08
N VAL A 90 -3.42 0.08 -3.00
CA VAL A 90 -1.98 -0.06 -2.82
C VAL A 90 -1.40 -1.10 -3.79
N PHE A 91 -2.06 -2.23 -4.04
CA PHE A 91 -1.56 -3.21 -5.02
C PHE A 91 -1.49 -2.61 -6.42
N ASP A 92 -2.46 -1.78 -6.80
CA ASP A 92 -2.40 -1.00 -8.04
C ASP A 92 -1.21 -0.02 -8.07
N LYS A 93 -0.94 0.68 -6.97
CA LYS A 93 0.25 1.56 -6.85
C LYS A 93 1.56 0.81 -7.11
N PHE A 94 1.65 -0.46 -6.73
CA PHE A 94 2.83 -1.30 -6.97
C PHE A 94 2.80 -2.05 -8.32
N GLY A 95 1.83 -1.78 -9.21
CA GLY A 95 1.73 -2.42 -10.53
C GLY A 95 1.15 -3.84 -10.49
N HIS A 96 0.38 -4.14 -9.45
CA HIS A 96 -0.21 -5.45 -9.16
C HIS A 96 -1.73 -5.39 -8.99
N ALA A 97 -2.41 -4.53 -9.77
CA ALA A 97 -3.88 -4.44 -9.80
C ALA A 97 -4.58 -5.76 -10.19
N ASP A 98 -3.84 -6.73 -10.74
CA ASP A 98 -4.30 -8.09 -11.02
C ASP A 98 -4.31 -8.99 -9.77
N LYS A 99 -3.77 -8.54 -8.64
CA LYS A 99 -3.81 -9.23 -7.34
C LYS A 99 -4.82 -8.54 -6.43
N ARG A 100 -5.48 -9.32 -5.57
CA ARG A 100 -6.51 -8.78 -4.69
C ARG A 100 -6.41 -9.26 -3.25
N ALA A 101 -6.73 -8.34 -2.35
CA ALA A 101 -7.16 -8.66 -1.01
C ALA A 101 -8.68 -8.93 -1.00
N VAL A 102 -9.12 -9.85 -0.15
CA VAL A 102 -10.53 -10.16 0.08
C VAL A 102 -10.85 -10.30 1.56
N SER A 103 -12.06 -9.91 1.92
CA SER A 103 -12.62 -10.16 3.25
C SER A 103 -14.15 -10.20 3.23
N ARG A 104 -14.72 -10.43 4.42
CA ARG A 104 -16.13 -10.26 4.76
C ARG A 104 -16.20 -9.57 6.12
N SER A 105 -16.60 -8.30 6.10
CA SER A 105 -16.60 -7.44 7.28
C SER A 105 -17.95 -7.37 7.98
N LEU A 106 -17.88 -7.12 9.28
CA LEU A 106 -19.01 -6.75 10.13
C LEU A 106 -18.61 -5.57 11.04
N GLY A 107 -19.41 -4.51 11.05
CA GLY A 107 -19.10 -3.26 11.75
C GLY A 107 -19.23 -3.30 13.28
N SER A 108 -19.63 -4.42 13.86
CA SER A 108 -19.69 -4.64 15.31
C SER A 108 -19.67 -6.14 15.63
N ASP A 109 -19.20 -6.53 16.82
CA ASP A 109 -19.39 -7.89 17.32
C ASP A 109 -20.89 -8.17 17.54
N PRO A 110 -21.46 -9.17 16.85
CA PRO A 110 -22.87 -9.52 16.99
C PRO A 110 -23.19 -10.31 18.27
N GLY A 111 -22.17 -10.71 19.03
CA GLY A 111 -22.30 -11.47 20.28
C GLY A 111 -22.52 -12.97 20.07
N PRO A 112 -22.62 -13.75 21.19
CA PRO A 112 -22.64 -15.20 21.14
C PRO A 112 -23.85 -15.80 20.40
N GLY A 113 -23.60 -16.86 19.64
CA GLY A 113 -24.62 -17.55 18.84
C GLY A 113 -24.76 -17.02 17.41
N TYR A 114 -23.85 -16.13 17.01
CA TYR A 114 -23.74 -15.68 15.63
C TYR A 114 -23.44 -16.83 14.66
N THR A 115 -23.98 -16.77 13.44
CA THR A 115 -23.81 -17.83 12.42
C THR A 115 -23.53 -17.28 11.02
N GLY A 116 -23.22 -15.98 10.92
CA GLY A 116 -22.91 -15.35 9.63
C GLY A 116 -21.51 -15.69 9.11
N PRO A 117 -21.24 -15.41 7.83
CA PRO A 117 -20.01 -15.79 7.11
C PRO A 117 -18.80 -14.87 7.33
N GLU A 118 -18.90 -13.83 8.15
CA GLU A 118 -17.90 -12.77 8.31
C GLU A 118 -16.70 -13.23 9.15
N TYR A 119 -15.56 -12.57 8.92
CA TYR A 119 -14.29 -12.85 9.60
C TYR A 119 -13.36 -11.61 9.69
N ALA A 120 -13.88 -10.41 9.42
CA ALA A 120 -13.26 -9.14 9.81
C ALA A 120 -14.29 -8.37 10.66
N ILE A 121 -14.21 -8.53 11.97
CA ILE A 121 -15.29 -8.22 12.92
C ILE A 121 -14.85 -7.10 13.87
N SER A 122 -15.47 -5.93 13.73
CA SER A 122 -15.18 -4.79 14.60
C SER A 122 -15.36 -5.13 16.07
N GLY A 123 -14.37 -4.78 16.90
CA GLY A 123 -14.43 -4.99 18.34
C GLY A 123 -14.17 -6.43 18.81
N SER A 124 -14.01 -7.41 17.90
CA SER A 124 -13.79 -8.80 18.29
C SER A 124 -12.44 -9.03 19.00
N GLU A 125 -12.45 -9.96 19.95
CA GLU A 125 -11.30 -10.37 20.77
C GLU A 125 -10.80 -11.77 20.38
N ALA A 126 -9.50 -12.06 20.52
CA ALA A 126 -8.94 -13.37 20.22
C ALA A 126 -9.61 -14.51 21.01
N ARG A 127 -10.00 -14.24 22.27
CA ARG A 127 -10.76 -15.20 23.10
C ARG A 127 -12.12 -15.60 22.52
N GLU A 128 -12.77 -14.72 21.76
CA GLU A 128 -14.07 -14.99 21.12
C GLU A 128 -13.87 -15.82 19.84
N TRP A 129 -12.77 -15.58 19.11
CA TRP A 129 -12.40 -16.37 17.94
C TRP A 129 -12.19 -17.86 18.27
N VAL A 130 -11.58 -18.15 19.43
CA VAL A 130 -11.37 -19.54 19.87
C VAL A 130 -12.61 -20.16 20.53
N ASP A 131 -13.63 -19.37 20.85
CA ASP A 131 -14.93 -19.86 21.31
C ASP A 131 -15.79 -20.32 20.12
N THR A 132 -15.34 -21.38 19.47
CA THR A 132 -15.97 -21.94 18.26
C THR A 132 -17.37 -22.53 18.51
N ALA A 133 -17.80 -22.62 19.77
CA ALA A 133 -19.15 -23.03 20.12
C ALA A 133 -20.16 -21.88 19.92
N ASN A 134 -19.72 -20.64 20.09
CA ASN A 134 -20.54 -19.45 20.02
C ASN A 134 -20.28 -18.59 18.77
N TYR A 135 -19.10 -18.71 18.17
CA TYR A 135 -18.69 -17.91 17.02
C TYR A 135 -18.12 -18.77 15.87
N PRO A 136 -18.46 -18.46 14.60
CA PRO A 136 -18.04 -19.24 13.44
C PRO A 136 -16.74 -18.73 12.78
N TRP A 137 -16.08 -17.72 13.33
CA TRP A 137 -15.09 -16.92 12.60
C TRP A 137 -13.88 -17.72 12.09
N ILE A 138 -13.28 -18.61 12.90
CA ILE A 138 -12.22 -19.52 12.45
C ILE A 138 -12.72 -20.42 11.30
N ALA A 139 -13.93 -20.97 11.42
CA ALA A 139 -14.51 -21.82 10.38
C ALA A 139 -14.75 -21.05 9.08
N ASN A 140 -15.15 -19.78 9.17
CA ASN A 140 -15.34 -18.91 8.02
C ASN A 140 -14.03 -18.61 7.29
N VAL A 141 -12.95 -18.31 8.03
CA VAL A 141 -11.59 -18.15 7.46
C VAL A 141 -11.17 -19.41 6.71
N VAL A 142 -11.28 -20.58 7.36
CA VAL A 142 -10.92 -21.87 6.75
C VAL A 142 -11.76 -22.15 5.50
N ALA A 143 -13.07 -21.90 5.55
CA ALA A 143 -13.96 -22.10 4.42
C ALA A 143 -13.58 -21.21 3.21
N GLU A 144 -13.24 -19.94 3.44
CA GLU A 144 -12.80 -19.04 2.37
C GLU A 144 -11.44 -19.48 1.80
N LEU A 145 -10.48 -19.90 2.63
CA LEU A 145 -9.17 -20.39 2.18
C LEU A 145 -9.22 -21.69 1.37
N VAL A 146 -10.21 -22.55 1.65
CA VAL A 146 -10.52 -23.74 0.85
C VAL A 146 -11.24 -23.38 -0.44
N GLY A 147 -12.15 -22.40 -0.39
CA GLY A 147 -12.91 -21.93 -1.55
C GLY A 147 -12.06 -21.13 -2.57
N LEU A 148 -11.01 -20.46 -2.10
CA LEU A 148 -10.12 -19.62 -2.89
C LEU A 148 -8.66 -20.11 -2.80
N PRO A 149 -8.29 -21.16 -3.55
CA PRO A 149 -6.97 -21.80 -3.45
C PRO A 149 -5.82 -20.93 -3.97
N ALA A 150 -6.09 -19.80 -4.63
CA ALA A 150 -5.05 -18.87 -5.06
C ALA A 150 -4.56 -17.94 -3.93
N ILE A 151 -5.35 -17.79 -2.85
CA ILE A 151 -4.92 -17.04 -1.66
C ILE A 151 -3.70 -17.74 -1.09
N ASP A 152 -2.64 -17.00 -0.80
CA ASP A 152 -1.41 -17.56 -0.28
C ASP A 152 -0.90 -16.83 0.98
N THR A 153 -1.59 -15.77 1.38
CA THR A 153 -1.28 -14.94 2.55
C THR A 153 -2.56 -14.62 3.31
N VAL A 154 -2.55 -14.82 4.62
CA VAL A 154 -3.57 -14.33 5.55
C VAL A 154 -3.00 -13.14 6.30
N MET A 155 -3.60 -11.96 6.15
CA MET A 155 -3.30 -10.81 6.99
C MET A 155 -4.22 -10.86 8.22
N LEU A 156 -3.62 -10.99 9.40
CA LEU A 156 -4.35 -11.07 10.66
C LEU A 156 -4.10 -9.81 11.50
N SER A 157 -5.17 -9.08 11.83
CA SER A 157 -5.16 -8.03 12.86
C SER A 157 -6.09 -8.45 13.99
N LEU A 158 -5.56 -8.93 15.12
CA LEU A 158 -6.39 -9.43 16.21
C LEU A 158 -5.63 -9.33 17.52
N GLY A 159 -6.34 -9.17 18.66
CA GLY A 159 -5.74 -9.13 20.00
C GLY A 159 -5.71 -7.73 20.63
N GLY A 160 -5.89 -6.67 19.86
CA GLY A 160 -5.97 -5.30 20.37
C GLY A 160 -7.21 -5.07 21.24
N ASN A 161 -8.35 -5.66 20.87
CA ASN A 161 -9.56 -5.58 21.70
C ASN A 161 -9.44 -6.37 23.00
N ASP A 162 -8.65 -7.45 23.07
CA ASP A 162 -8.38 -8.15 24.33
C ASP A 162 -7.67 -7.24 25.34
N ILE A 163 -6.83 -6.32 24.85
CA ILE A 163 -6.21 -5.26 25.65
C ILE A 163 -7.25 -4.19 26.00
N LEU A 164 -7.96 -3.66 24.98
CA LEU A 164 -8.94 -2.59 25.14
C LEU A 164 -10.22 -3.01 25.86
N ALA A 165 -10.44 -4.31 26.11
CA ALA A 165 -11.47 -4.82 27.01
C ALA A 165 -11.30 -4.21 28.41
N ALA A 166 -10.08 -3.78 28.75
CA ALA A 166 -9.75 -2.98 29.92
C ALA A 166 -10.19 -3.65 31.25
N LYS A 167 -10.18 -2.92 32.36
CA LYS A 167 -10.51 -3.49 33.67
C LYS A 167 -11.90 -4.12 33.71
N SER A 168 -12.90 -3.46 33.12
CA SER A 168 -14.29 -3.94 33.15
C SER A 168 -14.54 -5.20 32.31
N GLY A 169 -13.80 -5.39 31.21
CA GLY A 169 -13.93 -6.53 30.30
C GLY A 169 -12.91 -7.66 30.54
N GLY A 170 -12.07 -7.55 31.57
CA GLY A 170 -11.04 -8.55 31.88
C GLY A 170 -9.83 -8.50 30.93
N GLY A 171 -9.59 -7.32 30.35
CA GLY A 171 -8.40 -6.97 29.59
C GLY A 171 -7.35 -6.26 30.46
N TRP A 172 -6.47 -5.51 29.81
CA TRP A 172 -5.34 -4.85 30.46
C TRP A 172 -5.77 -3.56 31.17
N TYR A 173 -5.18 -3.27 32.31
CA TYR A 173 -5.23 -1.93 32.89
C TYR A 173 -3.93 -1.65 33.63
N LYS A 174 -3.53 -0.38 33.66
CA LYS A 174 -2.32 0.10 34.34
C LYS A 174 -2.25 -0.49 35.74
N ASP A 175 -1.10 -1.06 36.09
CA ASP A 175 -0.79 -1.61 37.42
C ASP A 175 -1.72 -2.75 37.89
N MET A 176 -2.31 -3.54 36.98
CA MET A 176 -3.16 -4.68 37.35
C MET A 176 -2.47 -5.70 38.26
N ASP A 177 -1.14 -5.80 38.18
CA ASP A 177 -0.33 -6.65 39.06
C ASP A 177 -0.29 -6.20 40.52
N LEU A 178 -0.66 -4.95 40.83
CA LEU A 178 -0.87 -4.50 42.22
C LEU A 178 -2.18 -5.05 42.81
N ASP A 179 -3.17 -5.33 41.97
CA ASP A 179 -4.43 -5.96 42.41
C ASP A 179 -4.26 -7.49 42.48
N VAL A 180 -3.63 -8.12 41.47
CA VAL A 180 -3.33 -9.56 41.44
C VAL A 180 -1.93 -9.80 40.85
N PRO A 181 -0.91 -10.17 41.64
CA PRO A 181 0.45 -10.38 41.12
C PRO A 181 0.53 -11.42 39.99
N GLY A 182 1.15 -11.04 38.87
CA GLY A 182 1.32 -11.89 37.68
C GLY A 182 0.12 -11.94 36.75
N SER A 183 -0.92 -11.12 36.99
CA SER A 183 -2.11 -11.04 36.16
C SER A 183 -1.83 -10.50 34.75
N GLU A 184 -0.89 -9.56 34.62
CA GLU A 184 -0.51 -9.00 33.32
C GLU A 184 0.15 -10.06 32.44
N ALA A 185 1.12 -10.81 32.99
CA ALA A 185 1.74 -11.93 32.29
C ALA A 185 0.70 -12.99 31.90
N ALA A 186 -0.22 -13.36 32.81
CA ALA A 186 -1.24 -14.35 32.52
C ALA A 186 -2.23 -13.90 31.43
N LEU A 187 -2.55 -12.60 31.37
CA LEU A 187 -3.38 -12.01 30.32
C LEU A 187 -2.70 -12.16 28.95
N PHE A 188 -1.42 -11.77 28.84
CA PHE A 188 -0.69 -11.87 27.58
C PHE A 188 -0.46 -13.31 27.15
N ASP A 189 -0.15 -14.22 28.08
CA ASP A 189 0.00 -15.65 27.77
C ASP A 189 -1.31 -16.24 27.19
N ARG A 190 -2.46 -15.82 27.73
CA ARG A 190 -3.77 -16.20 27.18
C ARG A 190 -3.97 -15.66 25.77
N ILE A 191 -3.75 -14.36 25.57
CA ILE A 191 -3.93 -13.71 24.25
C ILE A 191 -3.06 -14.38 23.19
N LEU A 192 -1.78 -14.65 23.49
CA LEU A 192 -0.88 -15.33 22.55
C LEU A 192 -1.32 -16.78 22.27
N ALA A 193 -1.82 -17.51 23.27
CA ALA A 193 -2.35 -18.86 23.07
C ALA A 193 -3.61 -18.87 22.18
N ASP A 194 -4.47 -17.87 22.34
CA ASP A 194 -5.68 -17.70 21.52
C ASP A 194 -5.29 -17.32 20.08
N LEU A 195 -4.36 -16.37 19.90
CA LEU A 195 -3.80 -15.99 18.59
C LEU A 195 -3.12 -17.17 17.89
N GLU A 196 -2.33 -17.97 18.61
CA GLU A 196 -1.71 -19.18 18.07
C GLU A 196 -2.77 -20.18 17.57
N THR A 197 -3.87 -20.34 18.31
CA THR A 197 -4.98 -21.22 17.88
C THR A 197 -5.61 -20.72 16.57
N VAL A 198 -5.86 -19.41 16.45
CA VAL A 198 -6.39 -18.79 15.22
C VAL A 198 -5.40 -18.92 14.06
N ALA A 199 -4.10 -18.69 14.32
CA ALA A 199 -3.05 -18.77 13.31
C ALA A 199 -2.89 -20.20 12.77
N GLN A 200 -2.80 -21.19 13.65
CA GLN A 200 -2.68 -22.59 13.23
C GLN A 200 -3.91 -23.07 12.46
N ALA A 201 -5.11 -22.65 12.86
CA ALA A 201 -6.32 -22.96 12.10
C ALA A 201 -6.33 -22.31 10.71
N SER A 202 -5.84 -21.08 10.59
CA SER A 202 -5.73 -20.37 9.30
C SER A 202 -4.67 -21.00 8.38
N LEU A 203 -3.61 -21.55 8.95
CA LEU A 203 -2.49 -22.18 8.24
C LEU A 203 -2.71 -23.68 7.94
N ALA A 204 -3.68 -24.32 8.59
CA ALA A 204 -4.00 -25.74 8.43
C ALA A 204 -4.47 -26.17 7.03
N PRO A 205 -5.24 -25.36 6.26
CA PRO A 205 -5.78 -25.81 4.98
C PRO A 205 -4.69 -26.21 3.96
N ARG A 206 -3.55 -25.51 3.97
CA ARG A 206 -2.47 -25.69 2.99
C ARG A 206 -1.10 -25.32 3.57
N PRO A 207 -0.02 -26.05 3.22
CA PRO A 207 1.32 -25.83 3.77
C PRO A 207 2.04 -24.59 3.22
N ASP A 208 1.64 -24.08 2.06
CA ASP A 208 2.23 -22.91 1.39
C ASP A 208 1.68 -21.56 1.89
N LEU A 209 0.60 -21.60 2.67
CA LEU A 209 0.02 -20.42 3.32
C LEU A 209 1.02 -19.80 4.31
N ARG A 210 1.09 -18.47 4.26
CA ARG A 210 1.76 -17.60 5.24
C ARG A 210 0.72 -16.78 6.00
N LEU A 211 1.02 -16.44 7.24
CA LEU A 211 0.19 -15.54 8.02
C LEU A 211 1.03 -14.32 8.42
N LEU A 212 0.61 -13.15 7.98
CA LEU A 212 1.21 -11.87 8.33
C LEU A 212 0.41 -11.27 9.48
N VAL A 213 1.02 -11.16 10.65
CA VAL A 213 0.45 -10.48 11.82
C VAL A 213 0.65 -8.98 11.64
N SER A 214 -0.44 -8.25 11.44
CA SER A 214 -0.45 -6.80 11.31
C SER A 214 -0.40 -6.16 12.70
N SER A 215 0.66 -5.39 13.01
CA SER A 215 0.68 -4.60 14.24
C SER A 215 -0.37 -3.49 14.24
N TYR A 216 -0.52 -2.83 15.39
CA TYR A 216 -1.23 -1.56 15.52
C TYR A 216 -0.27 -0.34 15.46
N GLU A 217 -0.82 0.85 15.72
CA GLU A 217 -0.14 2.15 15.80
C GLU A 217 -0.30 2.75 17.22
N TYR A 218 0.48 3.77 17.59
CA TYR A 218 0.33 4.52 18.84
C TYR A 218 -1.05 5.21 18.93
N PRO A 219 -1.94 4.80 19.85
CA PRO A 219 -3.29 5.35 19.94
C PRO A 219 -3.27 6.80 20.43
N ASN A 220 -4.28 7.57 20.05
CA ASN A 220 -4.43 8.96 20.50
C ASN A 220 -5.79 9.21 21.14
N PHE A 221 -5.85 9.07 22.46
CA PHE A 221 -7.05 9.31 23.28
C PHE A 221 -7.32 10.81 23.53
N ASN A 222 -6.50 11.72 23.01
CA ASN A 222 -6.68 13.18 23.12
C ASN A 222 -7.66 13.66 22.04
N VAL A 223 -8.92 13.25 22.18
CA VAL A 223 -10.01 13.56 21.26
C VAL A 223 -10.83 14.77 21.72
N ASP A 224 -11.77 15.23 20.88
CA ASP A 224 -12.64 16.35 21.25
C ASP A 224 -13.52 16.04 22.49
N PRO A 225 -13.97 17.06 23.25
CA PRO A 225 -14.72 16.87 24.49
C PRO A 225 -15.94 15.94 24.41
N LEU A 226 -16.64 15.93 23.28
CA LEU A 226 -17.80 15.06 23.06
C LEU A 226 -17.38 13.59 22.99
N TRP A 227 -16.36 13.27 22.19
CA TRP A 227 -15.88 11.89 22.05
C TRP A 227 -15.08 11.41 23.24
N CYS A 228 -14.41 12.33 23.93
CA CYS A 228 -13.89 12.09 25.27
C CYS A 228 -15.03 11.60 26.17
N TRP A 229 -16.15 12.34 26.25
CA TRP A 229 -17.27 11.95 27.11
C TRP A 229 -17.92 10.63 26.71
N ILE A 230 -18.09 10.35 25.41
CA ILE A 230 -18.80 9.15 24.93
C ILE A 230 -17.93 7.88 25.06
N TYR A 231 -16.65 7.96 24.72
CA TYR A 231 -15.82 6.77 24.54
C TYR A 231 -14.41 6.93 25.15
N ALA A 232 -13.62 7.90 24.67
CA ALA A 232 -12.18 7.90 24.94
C ALA A 232 -11.86 8.11 26.42
N CYS A 233 -12.55 9.01 27.13
CA CYS A 233 -12.30 9.25 28.55
C CYS A 233 -12.84 8.14 29.45
N PRO A 234 -14.08 7.61 29.27
CA PRO A 234 -14.50 6.39 29.95
C PRO A 234 -13.54 5.22 29.73
N LYS A 235 -13.08 5.00 28.50
CA LYS A 235 -12.13 3.94 28.17
C LYS A 235 -10.77 4.16 28.83
N ARG A 236 -10.20 5.37 28.77
CA ARG A 236 -8.94 5.72 29.45
C ARG A 236 -9.03 5.55 30.97
N ARG A 237 -10.18 5.88 31.56
CA ARG A 237 -10.45 5.63 32.99
C ARG A 237 -10.52 4.14 33.31
N ASP A 238 -11.10 3.33 32.43
CA ASP A 238 -11.19 1.87 32.60
C ASP A 238 -9.84 1.16 32.36
N LEU A 239 -8.95 1.76 31.56
CA LEU A 239 -7.56 1.36 31.39
C LEU A 239 -6.67 1.75 32.59
N SER A 240 -7.21 2.46 33.58
CA SER A 240 -6.49 2.88 34.78
C SER A 240 -6.98 2.10 36.00
N ARG A 241 -6.06 1.64 36.84
CA ARG A 241 -6.41 1.02 38.12
C ARG A 241 -7.10 2.00 39.09
N ASP A 242 -6.59 3.22 39.17
CA ASP A 242 -7.09 4.30 40.02
C ASP A 242 -7.23 5.62 39.22
N PRO A 243 -8.28 5.74 38.38
CA PRO A 243 -8.41 6.86 37.44
C PRO A 243 -8.61 8.24 38.08
N ASP A 244 -8.85 8.30 39.40
CA ASP A 244 -9.05 9.57 40.11
C ASP A 244 -7.74 10.14 40.67
N ASN A 245 -6.72 9.30 40.86
CA ASN A 245 -5.41 9.72 41.37
C ASN A 245 -4.26 9.44 40.40
N ASP A 246 -4.43 8.47 39.49
CA ASP A 246 -3.39 7.97 38.61
C ASP A 246 -3.98 7.45 37.29
N LEU A 247 -4.43 8.40 36.47
CA LEU A 247 -4.95 8.14 35.13
C LEU A 247 -3.79 7.75 34.20
N VAL A 248 -3.97 6.70 33.40
CA VAL A 248 -2.97 6.23 32.43
C VAL A 248 -2.57 7.35 31.45
N THR A 249 -1.27 7.54 31.25
CA THR A 249 -0.70 8.55 30.33
C THR A 249 -0.60 8.03 28.89
N ASP A 250 -0.33 8.92 27.93
CA ASP A 250 -0.11 8.49 26.53
C ASP A 250 1.16 7.67 26.40
N GLU A 251 2.23 8.08 27.10
CA GLU A 251 3.48 7.33 27.23
C GLU A 251 3.24 5.91 27.79
N GLU A 252 2.41 5.77 28.82
CA GLU A 252 2.10 4.46 29.41
C GLU A 252 1.26 3.57 28.48
N LEU A 253 0.32 4.16 27.73
CA LEU A 253 -0.43 3.44 26.69
C LEU A 253 0.49 2.98 25.55
N ASN A 254 1.40 3.85 25.10
CA ASN A 254 2.36 3.50 24.06
C ASN A 254 3.36 2.45 24.55
N ALA A 255 3.84 2.55 25.79
CA ALA A 255 4.71 1.54 26.39
C ALA A 255 4.03 0.15 26.44
N LEU A 256 2.73 0.11 26.78
CA LEU A 256 1.93 -1.10 26.68
C LEU A 256 1.88 -1.64 25.24
N MET A 257 1.60 -0.79 24.25
CA MET A 257 1.57 -1.22 22.84
C MET A 257 2.91 -1.81 22.41
N VAL A 258 4.02 -1.19 22.82
CA VAL A 258 5.37 -1.69 22.55
C VAL A 258 5.60 -3.05 23.22
N ASP A 259 5.14 -3.28 24.46
CA ASP A 259 5.26 -4.58 25.13
C ASP A 259 4.43 -5.67 24.40
N VAL A 260 3.19 -5.36 24.01
CA VAL A 260 2.33 -6.27 23.24
C VAL A 260 3.00 -6.69 21.94
N GLU A 261 3.50 -5.72 21.17
CA GLU A 261 4.12 -5.99 19.87
C GLU A 261 5.48 -6.68 20.02
N THR A 262 6.25 -6.40 21.09
CA THR A 262 7.49 -7.15 21.41
C THR A 262 7.20 -8.64 21.59
N ARG A 263 6.09 -8.98 22.27
CA ARG A 263 5.68 -10.37 22.49
C ARG A 263 5.20 -11.02 21.19
N ARG A 264 4.51 -10.28 20.32
CA ARG A 264 4.10 -10.77 18.99
C ARG A 264 5.28 -11.00 18.06
N VAL A 265 6.31 -10.14 18.11
CA VAL A 265 7.59 -10.36 17.43
C VAL A 265 8.23 -11.67 17.90
N ALA A 266 8.31 -11.90 19.21
CA ALA A 266 8.86 -13.14 19.74
C ALA A 266 8.05 -14.38 19.32
N TRP A 267 6.73 -14.28 19.31
CA TRP A 267 5.82 -15.34 18.85
C TRP A 267 5.98 -15.67 17.36
N THR A 268 5.91 -14.66 16.49
CA THR A 268 6.04 -14.83 15.04
C THR A 268 7.41 -15.35 14.64
N ASN A 269 8.49 -14.87 15.26
CA ASN A 269 9.85 -15.38 15.04
C ASN A 269 10.02 -16.88 15.40
N ALA A 270 9.11 -17.46 16.20
CA ALA A 270 9.17 -18.86 16.60
C ALA A 270 8.60 -19.83 15.55
N ASP A 271 7.85 -19.35 14.56
CA ASP A 271 7.27 -20.15 13.48
C ASP A 271 7.60 -19.54 12.11
N GLY A 272 8.34 -20.28 11.28
CA GLY A 272 8.75 -19.81 9.95
C GLY A 272 7.62 -19.64 8.92
N ARG A 273 6.35 -19.89 9.29
CA ARG A 273 5.16 -19.58 8.48
C ARG A 273 4.44 -18.31 8.95
N LEU A 274 4.86 -17.73 10.07
CA LEU A 274 4.36 -16.46 10.58
C LEU A 274 5.35 -15.36 10.21
N ASP A 275 4.79 -14.27 9.72
CA ASP A 275 5.50 -13.03 9.43
C ASP A 275 4.90 -11.91 10.30
N PHE A 276 5.69 -10.91 10.65
CA PHE A 276 5.24 -9.75 11.42
C PHE A 276 5.43 -8.46 10.60
N ASP A 277 4.38 -7.64 10.57
CA ASP A 277 4.39 -6.27 10.03
C ASP A 277 4.49 -5.28 11.18
N HIS A 278 5.64 -4.63 11.32
CA HIS A 278 5.90 -3.68 12.39
C HIS A 278 5.48 -2.27 11.96
N GLY A 279 4.27 -1.84 12.33
CA GLY A 279 3.72 -0.52 12.03
C GLY A 279 3.69 0.45 13.21
N VAL A 280 4.32 0.14 14.36
CA VAL A 280 4.30 1.02 15.54
C VAL A 280 5.21 2.23 15.30
N GLY A 281 4.62 3.42 15.21
CA GLY A 281 5.30 4.67 14.89
C GLY A 281 5.43 4.94 13.39
N GLU A 282 4.70 4.21 12.53
CA GLU A 282 4.77 4.43 11.08
C GLU A 282 4.20 5.81 10.73
N MET A 283 3.11 6.21 11.37
CA MET A 283 2.51 7.53 11.14
C MET A 283 3.41 8.67 11.62
N HIS A 284 4.22 8.42 12.66
CA HIS A 284 5.25 9.38 13.10
C HIS A 284 6.33 9.58 12.04
N TYR A 285 6.72 8.53 11.31
CA TYR A 285 7.67 8.66 10.21
C TYR A 285 7.07 9.48 9.07
N TYR A 286 5.85 9.15 8.63
CA TYR A 286 5.23 9.80 7.47
C TYR A 286 4.71 11.21 7.75
N TYR A 287 4.20 11.50 8.93
CA TYR A 287 3.58 12.80 9.25
C TYR A 287 4.36 13.62 10.28
N GLY A 288 5.37 13.03 10.92
CA GLY A 288 5.99 13.62 12.09
C GLY A 288 5.08 13.48 13.31
N ASP A 289 5.35 14.31 14.31
CA ASP A 289 4.50 14.49 15.48
C ASP A 289 4.32 15.98 15.80
N GLU A 290 3.76 16.32 16.96
CA GLU A 290 3.52 17.72 17.32
C GLU A 290 4.81 18.58 17.38
N SER A 291 5.97 17.93 17.51
CA SER A 291 7.26 18.58 17.74
C SER A 291 8.25 18.43 16.59
N ARG A 292 8.10 17.39 15.76
CA ARG A 292 9.04 17.01 14.71
C ARG A 292 8.33 16.85 13.37
N PRO A 293 8.90 17.37 12.28
CA PRO A 293 8.35 17.19 10.94
C PRO A 293 8.44 15.73 10.44
N PRO A 294 7.73 15.41 9.34
CA PRO A 294 7.88 14.16 8.61
C PRO A 294 9.34 13.78 8.32
N GLY A 295 9.67 12.50 8.46
CA GLY A 295 11.00 11.95 8.16
C GLY A 295 12.09 12.18 9.20
N GLU A 296 11.85 12.96 10.25
CA GLU A 296 12.81 13.13 11.36
C GLU A 296 12.80 11.94 12.33
N LEU A 297 11.62 11.33 12.51
CA LEU A 297 11.44 10.19 13.41
C LEU A 297 11.82 8.86 12.73
N PRO A 298 12.29 7.84 13.48
CA PRO A 298 12.69 6.56 12.89
C PRO A 298 11.52 5.83 12.22
N ARG A 299 11.70 5.40 10.97
CA ARG A 299 10.77 4.47 10.31
C ARG A 299 10.82 3.11 11.00
N PRO A 300 9.68 2.49 11.35
CA PRO A 300 9.62 1.14 11.90
C PRO A 300 10.43 0.12 11.08
N GLY A 301 11.30 -0.64 11.75
CA GLY A 301 12.09 -1.69 11.09
C GLY A 301 11.25 -2.91 10.72
N GLN A 302 11.54 -3.54 9.58
CA GLN A 302 10.72 -4.61 8.99
C GLN A 302 11.40 -5.97 8.91
N ALA A 303 12.67 -6.05 9.34
CA ALA A 303 13.49 -7.25 9.18
C ALA A 303 13.55 -8.07 10.48
N PRO A 304 13.20 -9.37 10.45
CA PRO A 304 13.39 -10.25 11.60
C PRO A 304 14.90 -10.51 11.87
N PRO A 305 15.26 -10.91 13.10
CA PRO A 305 14.36 -11.14 14.23
C PRO A 305 14.05 -9.87 15.05
N ASP A 306 14.85 -8.82 14.90
CA ASP A 306 14.87 -7.70 15.86
C ASP A 306 14.04 -6.48 15.42
N TYR A 307 13.62 -6.42 14.15
CA TYR A 307 12.77 -5.36 13.60
C TYR A 307 13.29 -3.93 13.85
N LEU A 308 14.62 -3.76 13.88
CA LEU A 308 15.25 -2.49 14.23
C LEU A 308 15.05 -1.41 13.13
N PRO A 309 14.71 -0.16 13.50
CA PRO A 309 14.42 0.30 14.85
C PRO A 309 13.06 -0.20 15.37
N PHE A 310 13.04 -0.68 16.62
CA PHE A 310 11.83 -1.09 17.32
C PHE A 310 11.80 -0.45 18.73
N PRO A 311 10.74 0.27 19.12
CA PRO A 311 9.65 0.68 18.23
C PRO A 311 10.13 1.76 17.22
N GLY A 312 9.32 2.04 16.20
CA GLY A 312 9.50 3.24 15.39
C GLY A 312 8.97 4.50 16.09
N GLY A 313 9.10 5.64 15.44
CA GLY A 313 8.54 6.90 15.92
C GLY A 313 9.13 7.39 17.24
N ASP A 314 8.29 8.01 18.06
CA ASP A 314 8.60 8.37 19.44
C ASP A 314 7.54 7.75 20.36
N PRO A 315 7.90 6.77 21.21
CA PRO A 315 6.94 6.14 22.10
C PRO A 315 6.39 7.09 23.19
N LEU A 316 6.97 8.28 23.38
CA LEU A 316 6.51 9.25 24.37
C LEU A 316 5.32 10.09 23.90
N THR A 317 5.02 10.08 22.61
CA THR A 317 3.93 10.88 22.01
C THR A 317 2.94 9.98 21.26
N PRO A 318 1.63 10.28 21.28
CA PRO A 318 0.67 9.54 20.47
C PRO A 318 0.75 9.99 19.00
N THR A 319 0.26 9.14 18.09
CA THR A 319 0.11 9.53 16.67
C THR A 319 -0.78 10.76 16.52
N LEU A 320 -0.45 11.64 15.57
CA LEU A 320 -1.24 12.85 15.29
C LEU A 320 -2.73 12.52 15.08
N ARG A 321 -3.60 13.35 15.69
CA ARG A 321 -5.05 13.14 15.70
C ARG A 321 -5.65 13.11 14.30
N GLU A 322 -5.04 13.87 13.39
CA GLU A 322 -5.44 13.99 12.00
C GLU A 322 -5.28 12.70 11.21
N ASN A 323 -4.47 11.75 11.68
CA ASN A 323 -4.17 10.48 11.00
C ASN A 323 -5.18 9.37 11.37
N PHE A 324 -6.12 9.67 12.26
CA PHE A 324 -7.15 8.75 12.68
C PHE A 324 -8.50 9.10 12.05
N ARG A 325 -9.39 8.11 11.98
CA ARG A 325 -10.73 8.28 11.42
C ARG A 325 -11.46 9.43 12.09
N ALA A 326 -12.15 10.18 11.23
CA ALA A 326 -13.06 11.23 11.63
C ALA A 326 -14.48 10.90 11.12
N PRO A 327 -15.23 10.00 11.78
CA PRO A 327 -16.61 9.69 11.40
C PRO A 327 -17.45 10.97 11.32
N GLY A 328 -18.00 11.26 10.12
CA GLY A 328 -18.73 12.51 9.87
C GLY A 328 -17.86 13.77 9.94
N GLY A 329 -16.54 13.65 9.73
CA GLY A 329 -15.56 14.74 9.82
C GLY A 329 -15.11 15.09 11.24
N ILE A 330 -15.61 14.37 12.26
CA ILE A 330 -15.32 14.67 13.66
C ILE A 330 -14.18 13.76 14.17
N PRO A 331 -13.07 14.30 14.73
CA PRO A 331 -11.95 13.52 15.26
C PRO A 331 -12.36 12.71 16.51
N ALA A 332 -12.95 11.55 16.26
CA ALA A 332 -13.65 10.74 17.26
C ALA A 332 -12.89 9.52 17.75
N ASP A 333 -12.16 8.91 16.83
CA ASP A 333 -11.71 7.55 16.94
C ASP A 333 -10.25 7.52 17.37
N PRO A 334 -9.93 7.16 18.62
CA PRO A 334 -8.56 7.22 19.11
C PRO A 334 -7.69 6.04 18.66
N ILE A 335 -8.25 5.08 17.90
CA ILE A 335 -7.63 3.78 17.62
C ILE A 335 -7.44 3.55 16.11
N HIS A 336 -8.42 3.86 15.27
CA HIS A 336 -8.39 3.47 13.86
C HIS A 336 -7.82 4.58 12.98
N LEU A 337 -6.82 4.21 12.16
CA LEU A 337 -6.27 5.11 11.15
C LEU A 337 -7.34 5.50 10.12
N ASP A 338 -7.19 6.69 9.57
CA ASP A 338 -7.97 7.07 8.39
C ASP A 338 -7.52 6.29 7.15
N TYR A 339 -8.21 6.53 6.03
CA TYR A 339 -7.91 5.87 4.75
C TYR A 339 -6.44 6.04 4.35
N GLU A 340 -5.90 7.25 4.45
CA GLU A 340 -4.52 7.55 4.04
C GLU A 340 -3.50 6.87 4.97
N GLY A 341 -3.74 6.90 6.29
CA GLY A 341 -2.90 6.20 7.27
C GLY A 341 -2.88 4.69 7.04
N TYR A 342 -4.02 4.08 6.71
CA TYR A 342 -4.04 2.67 6.29
C TYR A 342 -3.31 2.45 4.97
N GLN A 343 -3.38 3.36 3.99
CA GLN A 343 -2.58 3.22 2.77
C GLN A 343 -1.08 3.19 3.06
N TYR A 344 -0.56 4.05 3.94
CA TYR A 344 0.85 4.01 4.33
C TYR A 344 1.23 2.68 5.00
N LYS A 345 0.43 2.24 5.98
CA LYS A 345 0.66 0.95 6.65
C LYS A 345 0.67 -0.21 5.66
N ILE A 346 -0.31 -0.27 4.77
CA ILE A 346 -0.42 -1.36 3.80
C ILE A 346 0.68 -1.27 2.74
N ALA A 347 1.14 -0.08 2.41
CA ALA A 347 2.25 0.08 1.49
C ALA A 347 3.55 -0.49 2.09
N VAL A 348 3.80 -0.33 3.39
CA VAL A 348 4.92 -0.99 4.11
C VAL A 348 4.77 -2.52 4.12
N GLN A 349 3.56 -3.04 4.39
CA GLN A 349 3.26 -4.47 4.26
C GLN A 349 3.54 -4.98 2.85
N THR A 350 3.25 -4.14 1.85
CA THR A 350 3.45 -4.45 0.45
C THR A 350 4.93 -4.43 0.08
N GLU A 351 5.71 -3.45 0.53
CA GLU A 351 7.16 -3.40 0.31
C GLU A 351 7.88 -4.68 0.77
N THR A 352 7.51 -5.15 1.95
CA THR A 352 8.30 -6.13 2.72
C THR A 352 7.84 -7.56 2.47
N HIS A 353 6.54 -7.78 2.31
CA HIS A 353 5.97 -9.12 2.24
C HIS A 353 5.25 -9.39 0.92
N LEU A 354 4.37 -8.49 0.49
CA LEU A 354 3.44 -8.79 -0.60
C LEU A 354 4.06 -8.58 -1.98
N PHE A 355 4.78 -7.49 -2.21
CA PHE A 355 5.42 -7.19 -3.50
C PHE A 355 6.48 -8.23 -3.87
N PRO A 356 7.43 -8.62 -2.99
CA PRO A 356 8.34 -9.73 -3.30
C PRO A 356 7.60 -11.03 -3.65
N ARG A 357 6.50 -11.34 -2.95
CA ARG A 357 5.68 -12.54 -3.21
C ARG A 357 4.90 -12.45 -4.52
N PHE A 358 4.43 -11.26 -4.90
CA PHE A 358 3.70 -11.03 -6.14
C PHE A 358 4.61 -11.03 -7.37
N ARG A 359 5.85 -10.54 -7.24
CA ARG A 359 6.91 -10.67 -8.27
C ARG A 359 7.29 -12.11 -8.53
N GLY A 360 7.16 -12.98 -7.54
CA GLY A 360 7.55 -14.39 -7.66
C GLY A 360 9.08 -14.54 -7.77
N PRO A 361 9.56 -15.64 -8.37
CA PRO A 361 10.99 -15.90 -8.45
C PRO A 361 11.67 -15.01 -9.50
N VAL A 362 12.26 -13.89 -9.08
CA VAL A 362 13.07 -13.02 -9.95
C VAL A 362 14.54 -13.47 -9.93
N THR A 363 15.13 -13.69 -11.10
CA THR A 363 16.55 -14.08 -11.23
C THR A 363 17.46 -12.87 -11.42
N ALA A 364 16.99 -11.86 -12.14
CA ALA A 364 17.69 -10.59 -12.32
C ALA A 364 16.69 -9.43 -12.50
N THR A 365 17.09 -8.25 -12.04
CA THR A 365 16.40 -6.98 -12.27
C THR A 365 17.36 -6.03 -12.95
N PHE A 366 16.95 -5.44 -14.08
CA PHE A 366 17.71 -4.46 -14.83
C PHE A 366 17.01 -3.11 -14.76
N THR A 367 17.74 -2.02 -14.52
CA THR A 367 17.18 -0.66 -14.56
C THR A 367 17.43 -0.03 -15.92
N SER A 368 16.54 0.87 -16.34
CA SER A 368 16.66 1.62 -17.59
C SER A 368 17.92 2.47 -17.62
N ARG A 369 18.46 2.71 -18.81
CA ARG A 369 19.76 3.38 -19.01
C ARG A 369 19.68 4.90 -18.90
N GLY A 370 18.55 5.52 -19.23
CA GLY A 370 18.38 6.97 -19.21
C GLY A 370 19.11 7.67 -20.36
N GLY A 371 19.47 8.93 -20.15
CA GLY A 371 20.23 9.76 -21.06
C GLY A 371 19.48 10.09 -22.34
N LEU A 372 20.10 9.80 -23.48
CA LEU A 372 19.47 9.98 -24.79
C LEU A 372 18.73 8.72 -25.26
N GLU A 373 18.87 7.60 -24.55
CA GLU A 373 18.32 6.29 -24.96
C GLU A 373 16.90 6.06 -24.42
N ASP A 374 16.48 6.81 -23.41
CA ASP A 374 15.12 6.84 -22.88
C ASP A 374 14.42 8.14 -23.29
N GLY A 375 13.09 8.11 -23.42
CA GLY A 375 12.35 9.33 -23.71
C GLY A 375 11.04 9.10 -24.44
N TRP A 376 10.71 10.01 -25.33
CA TRP A 376 9.54 9.94 -26.19
C TRP A 376 9.81 10.49 -27.59
N THR A 377 8.99 10.05 -28.54
CA THR A 377 8.88 10.61 -29.89
C THR A 377 7.41 10.72 -30.29
N ASP A 378 7.05 11.73 -31.10
CA ASP A 378 5.73 11.84 -31.73
C ASP A 378 5.78 11.58 -33.26
N GLY A 379 6.94 11.10 -33.73
CA GLY A 379 7.27 10.91 -35.15
C GLY A 379 7.84 12.16 -35.84
N VAL A 380 7.88 13.31 -35.16
CA VAL A 380 8.43 14.58 -35.67
C VAL A 380 9.48 15.14 -34.71
N GLY A 381 9.13 15.27 -33.44
CA GLY A 381 9.98 15.70 -32.35
C GLY A 381 10.31 14.55 -31.40
N VAL A 382 11.26 14.82 -30.50
CA VAL A 382 11.70 13.91 -29.44
C VAL A 382 11.95 14.69 -28.16
N GLY A 383 11.91 13.98 -27.03
CA GLY A 383 12.35 14.47 -25.73
C GLY A 383 12.88 13.33 -24.87
N ASN A 384 13.73 13.66 -23.91
CA ASN A 384 14.50 12.68 -23.11
C ASN A 384 14.55 13.05 -21.62
N GLU A 385 13.57 13.83 -21.15
CA GLU A 385 13.44 14.21 -19.73
C GLU A 385 12.43 13.32 -18.98
N ALA A 386 11.66 12.52 -19.73
CA ALA A 386 10.66 11.58 -19.23
C ALA A 386 10.25 10.64 -20.36
N ILE A 387 9.67 9.49 -20.01
CA ILE A 387 9.05 8.56 -20.96
C ILE A 387 7.57 8.94 -21.08
N VAL A 388 7.17 9.53 -22.21
CA VAL A 388 5.80 10.04 -22.41
C VAL A 388 5.01 9.13 -23.34
N VAL A 389 3.78 8.79 -22.95
CA VAL A 389 2.82 8.01 -23.73
C VAL A 389 1.46 8.69 -23.74
N GLY A 390 0.67 8.46 -24.79
CA GLY A 390 -0.68 9.04 -24.93
C GLY A 390 -0.80 9.90 -26.18
N ASP A 391 -1.50 11.03 -26.12
CA ASP A 391 -1.64 11.97 -27.24
C ASP A 391 -1.67 13.45 -26.83
N ASP A 392 -1.43 14.35 -27.80
CA ASP A 392 -1.64 15.80 -27.64
C ASP A 392 -2.93 16.31 -28.30
N GLY A 393 -3.82 15.40 -28.70
CA GLY A 393 -5.02 15.67 -29.48
C GLY A 393 -4.80 15.80 -30.99
N ILE A 394 -3.54 15.63 -31.44
CA ILE A 394 -3.15 15.65 -32.85
C ILE A 394 -2.27 14.44 -33.19
N ARG A 395 -1.35 14.06 -32.30
CA ARG A 395 -0.36 13.00 -32.48
C ARG A 395 -0.28 12.11 -31.26
N LEU A 396 0.11 10.87 -31.50
CA LEU A 396 0.51 9.92 -30.48
C LEU A 396 1.93 10.19 -29.99
N TYR A 397 2.14 10.04 -28.69
CA TYR A 397 3.44 9.90 -28.07
C TYR A 397 3.80 8.42 -27.93
N TYR A 398 5.03 8.10 -28.32
CA TYR A 398 5.65 6.78 -28.19
C TYR A 398 6.76 6.88 -27.16
N GLY A 399 6.58 6.26 -26.00
CA GLY A 399 7.57 6.23 -24.93
C GLY A 399 8.61 5.14 -25.20
N ILE A 400 9.89 5.46 -25.05
CA ILE A 400 11.01 4.54 -25.26
C ILE A 400 11.75 4.31 -23.94
N ALA A 401 11.98 3.04 -23.59
CA ALA A 401 12.81 2.62 -22.46
C ALA A 401 13.88 1.63 -22.91
N SER A 402 15.11 1.83 -22.45
CA SER A 402 16.31 1.13 -22.92
C SER A 402 16.99 0.37 -21.78
N PHE A 403 17.22 -0.93 -21.97
CA PHE A 403 17.85 -1.80 -20.96
C PHE A 403 19.09 -2.50 -21.52
N ASP A 404 20.19 -2.48 -20.78
CA ASP A 404 21.35 -3.33 -21.07
C ASP A 404 21.21 -4.67 -20.33
N THR A 405 20.89 -5.72 -21.08
CA THR A 405 20.71 -7.09 -20.56
C THR A 405 21.95 -7.96 -20.76
N SER A 406 23.10 -7.39 -21.14
CA SER A 406 24.36 -8.13 -21.40
C SER A 406 24.95 -8.84 -20.17
N ALA A 407 24.46 -8.54 -18.95
CA ALA A 407 24.86 -9.26 -17.74
C ALA A 407 24.21 -10.65 -17.62
N LEU A 408 23.30 -11.02 -18.52
CA LEU A 408 22.73 -12.36 -18.57
C LEU A 408 23.81 -13.40 -18.91
N PRO A 409 23.78 -14.60 -18.28
CA PRO A 409 24.69 -15.67 -18.65
C PRO A 409 24.49 -16.11 -20.10
N ALA A 410 25.59 -16.49 -20.77
CA ALA A 410 25.52 -17.05 -22.12
C ALA A 410 24.60 -18.29 -22.17
N GLY A 411 23.65 -18.28 -23.12
CA GLY A 411 22.67 -19.35 -23.26
C GLY A 411 21.54 -19.32 -22.22
N ALA A 412 21.34 -18.20 -21.51
CA ALA A 412 20.17 -18.02 -20.66
C ALA A 412 18.88 -18.14 -21.48
N GLU A 413 17.96 -18.99 -21.01
CA GLU A 413 16.61 -19.10 -21.54
C GLU A 413 15.67 -18.30 -20.65
N ILE A 414 15.17 -17.17 -21.17
CA ILE A 414 14.25 -16.29 -20.46
C ILE A 414 12.86 -16.93 -20.42
N ALA A 415 12.39 -17.24 -19.22
CA ALA A 415 11.12 -17.91 -18.98
C ALA A 415 9.97 -16.92 -18.73
N ALA A 416 10.26 -15.78 -18.11
CA ALA A 416 9.30 -14.72 -17.86
C ALA A 416 10.01 -13.36 -17.74
N ALA A 417 9.29 -12.29 -18.06
CA ALA A 417 9.77 -10.93 -17.90
C ALA A 417 8.61 -9.96 -17.62
N SER A 418 8.86 -8.98 -16.77
CA SER A 418 7.91 -7.90 -16.47
C SER A 418 8.62 -6.56 -16.49
N LEU A 419 8.16 -5.64 -17.35
CA LEU A 419 8.60 -4.24 -17.39
C LEU A 419 7.76 -3.43 -16.40
N TYR A 420 8.38 -2.54 -15.62
CA TYR A 420 7.70 -1.64 -14.71
C TYR A 420 8.06 -0.19 -15.03
N LEU A 421 7.04 0.65 -15.21
CA LEU A 421 7.14 2.09 -15.44
C LEU A 421 6.47 2.83 -14.29
N LEU A 422 7.17 3.75 -13.62
CA LEU A 422 6.62 4.53 -12.51
C LEU A 422 6.13 5.89 -12.99
N GLN A 423 4.86 6.19 -12.73
CA GLN A 423 4.26 7.45 -13.17
C GLN A 423 4.93 8.64 -12.47
N ASP A 424 5.17 9.69 -13.26
CA ASP A 424 5.67 10.99 -12.80
C ASP A 424 4.57 12.06 -12.86
N THR A 425 4.03 12.30 -14.05
CA THR A 425 2.97 13.28 -14.26
C THR A 425 1.91 12.78 -15.24
N ARG A 426 0.76 13.44 -15.23
CA ARG A 426 -0.36 13.17 -16.13
C ARG A 426 -1.02 14.48 -16.51
N ALA A 427 -1.43 14.59 -17.77
CA ALA A 427 -2.31 15.65 -18.28
C ALA A 427 -3.54 15.01 -18.93
N GLY A 428 -4.69 15.69 -18.81
CA GLY A 428 -5.97 15.23 -19.37
C GLY A 428 -6.57 14.01 -18.67
N ALA A 429 -7.39 13.27 -19.43
CA ALA A 429 -7.92 11.99 -19.01
C ALA A 429 -6.78 10.96 -18.93
N ASN A 430 -6.96 9.94 -18.09
CA ASN A 430 -5.96 8.90 -17.94
C ASN A 430 -6.12 7.86 -19.07
N PRO A 431 -5.19 7.79 -20.05
CA PRO A 431 -5.36 6.93 -21.22
C PRO A 431 -5.35 5.43 -20.86
N PHE A 432 -4.77 5.06 -19.72
CA PHE A 432 -4.79 3.70 -19.20
C PHE A 432 -6.18 3.27 -18.68
N THR A 433 -7.04 4.21 -18.27
CA THR A 433 -8.34 3.87 -17.66
C THR A 433 -9.54 4.44 -18.41
N SER A 434 -9.37 5.48 -19.24
CA SER A 434 -10.48 6.11 -19.97
C SER A 434 -10.93 5.25 -21.15
N GLY A 435 -9.98 4.58 -21.82
CA GLY A 435 -10.22 3.80 -23.03
C GLY A 435 -10.34 4.62 -24.31
N ASP A 436 -10.22 5.95 -24.23
CA ASP A 436 -10.40 6.86 -25.37
C ASP A 436 -9.32 6.67 -26.45
N LEU A 437 -8.09 6.38 -26.04
CA LEU A 437 -6.96 6.13 -26.96
C LEU A 437 -6.86 4.66 -27.42
N GLY A 438 -7.81 3.81 -26.99
CA GLY A 438 -7.76 2.36 -27.19
C GLY A 438 -6.83 1.65 -26.21
N PRO A 439 -6.54 0.36 -26.43
CA PRO A 439 -5.63 -0.41 -25.59
C PRO A 439 -4.17 0.05 -25.76
N PRO A 440 -3.35 0.04 -24.70
CA PRO A 440 -1.91 0.27 -24.80
C PRO A 440 -1.23 -0.92 -25.51
N VAL A 441 -0.14 -0.60 -26.21
CA VAL A 441 0.66 -1.52 -27.02
C VAL A 441 2.10 -1.49 -26.53
N LEU A 442 2.74 -2.67 -26.46
CA LEU A 442 4.17 -2.81 -26.19
C LEU A 442 4.87 -3.43 -27.40
N ASP A 443 5.80 -2.69 -27.98
CA ASP A 443 6.72 -3.19 -28.99
C ASP A 443 8.11 -3.41 -28.38
N VAL A 444 8.81 -4.47 -28.82
CA VAL A 444 10.15 -4.83 -28.32
C VAL A 444 11.12 -4.97 -29.49
N LYS A 445 12.34 -4.48 -29.28
CA LYS A 445 13.42 -4.51 -30.23
C LYS A 445 14.69 -5.12 -29.64
N THR A 446 15.28 -6.07 -30.37
CA THR A 446 16.62 -6.61 -30.10
C THR A 446 17.63 -5.57 -30.57
N GLY A 447 18.24 -4.84 -29.65
CA GLY A 447 18.99 -3.62 -29.95
C GLY A 447 18.10 -2.38 -29.87
N SER A 448 18.17 -1.52 -30.89
CA SER A 448 17.46 -0.25 -30.96
C SER A 448 16.50 -0.17 -32.16
N PHE A 449 15.43 0.63 -32.02
CA PHE A 449 14.45 0.87 -33.09
C PHE A 449 15.08 1.62 -34.27
N GLY A 450 16.07 2.48 -34.00
CA GLY A 450 16.94 3.11 -34.97
C GLY A 450 18.36 3.20 -34.42
N ALA A 451 18.83 4.42 -34.14
CA ALA A 451 20.00 4.64 -33.28
C ALA A 451 19.70 4.24 -31.81
N PRO A 452 20.73 4.02 -30.96
CA PRO A 452 20.51 3.83 -29.53
C PRO A 452 19.76 5.02 -28.89
N GLU A 453 20.03 6.23 -29.36
CA GLU A 453 19.34 7.44 -28.94
C GLU A 453 17.94 7.56 -29.56
N VAL A 454 16.98 8.08 -28.78
CA VAL A 454 15.61 8.31 -29.25
C VAL A 454 15.59 9.30 -30.41
N GLU A 455 14.98 8.89 -31.53
CA GLU A 455 14.85 9.68 -32.75
C GLU A 455 13.42 9.69 -33.30
N PRO A 456 13.04 10.69 -34.13
CA PRO A 456 11.71 10.76 -34.73
C PRO A 456 11.32 9.48 -35.48
N GLY A 457 12.29 8.81 -36.10
CA GLY A 457 12.08 7.55 -36.84
C GLY A 457 11.57 6.40 -35.97
N ASP A 458 11.87 6.43 -34.67
CA ASP A 458 11.49 5.37 -33.73
C ASP A 458 10.00 5.20 -33.57
N ALA A 459 9.17 6.19 -33.94
CA ALA A 459 7.71 6.05 -33.93
C ALA A 459 7.21 5.00 -34.93
N THR A 460 7.97 4.75 -36.02
CA THR A 460 7.54 3.89 -37.13
C THR A 460 8.51 2.76 -37.45
N ALA A 461 9.65 2.72 -36.76
CA ALA A 461 10.61 1.64 -36.86
C ALA A 461 9.98 0.27 -36.57
N ALA A 462 10.40 -0.75 -37.32
CA ALA A 462 9.88 -2.10 -37.17
C ALA A 462 10.39 -2.75 -35.87
N ALA A 463 9.46 -3.20 -35.03
CA ALA A 463 9.75 -4.04 -33.87
C ALA A 463 10.16 -5.46 -34.28
N ASP A 464 10.90 -6.15 -33.42
CA ASP A 464 11.14 -7.59 -33.59
C ASP A 464 9.99 -8.41 -32.98
N ALA A 465 9.35 -7.87 -31.94
CA ALA A 465 8.07 -8.33 -31.43
C ALA A 465 7.12 -7.13 -31.30
N ALA A 466 6.05 -7.10 -32.08
CA ALA A 466 5.04 -6.04 -32.03
C ALA A 466 3.86 -6.47 -31.16
N ASP A 467 3.28 -5.52 -30.43
CA ASP A 467 2.12 -5.73 -29.53
C ASP A 467 2.24 -7.00 -28.67
N ALA A 468 3.31 -7.05 -27.87
CA ALA A 468 3.77 -8.26 -27.20
C ALA A 468 3.80 -8.12 -25.67
N GLY A 469 2.90 -7.31 -25.09
CA GLY A 469 2.82 -7.07 -23.65
C GLY A 469 1.40 -7.12 -23.08
N CYS A 470 1.27 -7.57 -21.83
CA CYS A 470 0.04 -7.55 -21.06
C CYS A 470 0.14 -6.48 -19.96
N PHE A 471 -0.63 -5.40 -20.05
CA PHE A 471 -0.56 -4.26 -19.14
C PHE A 471 -1.39 -4.48 -17.87
N VAL A 472 -0.83 -4.09 -16.72
CA VAL A 472 -1.45 -4.12 -15.40
C VAL A 472 -1.08 -2.84 -14.65
N GLY A 473 -2.06 -2.26 -13.96
CA GLY A 473 -1.89 -1.02 -13.20
C GLY A 473 -2.53 0.18 -13.89
N SER A 474 -2.94 1.17 -13.11
CA SER A 474 -3.75 2.29 -13.59
C SER A 474 -2.96 3.55 -13.95
N ALA A 475 -1.72 3.71 -13.47
CA ALA A 475 -1.03 5.00 -13.44
C ALA A 475 -1.87 6.14 -12.80
N ALA A 476 -2.65 5.82 -11.76
CA ALA A 476 -3.63 6.75 -11.18
C ALA A 476 -3.02 8.03 -10.60
N SER A 477 -1.80 7.97 -10.04
CA SER A 477 -1.10 9.15 -9.51
C SER A 477 0.42 8.95 -9.54
N GLU A 478 1.17 9.95 -9.08
CA GLU A 478 2.63 9.83 -8.97
C GLU A 478 3.01 8.59 -8.16
N TRP A 479 4.08 7.91 -8.61
CA TRP A 479 4.59 6.67 -8.02
C TRP A 479 3.73 5.43 -8.25
N TYR A 480 2.61 5.52 -8.97
CA TYR A 480 1.89 4.33 -9.42
C TYR A 480 2.66 3.66 -10.55
N ALA A 481 2.90 2.36 -10.40
CA ALA A 481 3.55 1.57 -11.43
C ALA A 481 2.53 1.05 -12.46
N VAL A 482 2.93 1.08 -13.72
CA VAL A 482 2.35 0.23 -14.77
C VAL A 482 3.32 -0.92 -14.99
N ARG A 483 2.85 -2.14 -14.77
CA ARG A 483 3.56 -3.38 -15.07
C ARG A 483 3.12 -3.89 -16.43
N VAL A 484 4.08 -4.36 -17.24
CA VAL A 484 3.82 -5.01 -18.52
C VAL A 484 4.47 -6.38 -18.50
N ASP A 485 3.65 -7.43 -18.44
CA ASP A 485 4.13 -8.81 -18.53
C ASP A 485 4.38 -9.15 -20.00
N LEU A 486 5.59 -9.61 -20.33
CA LEU A 486 5.98 -9.89 -21.71
C LEU A 486 5.37 -11.19 -22.24
N ALA A 487 4.79 -11.12 -23.44
CA ALA A 487 4.35 -12.30 -24.18
C ALA A 487 5.56 -13.10 -24.72
N PRO A 488 5.40 -14.38 -25.10
CA PRO A 488 6.51 -15.21 -25.57
C PRO A 488 7.31 -14.62 -26.74
N ALA A 489 6.67 -13.85 -27.62
CA ALA A 489 7.36 -13.16 -28.71
C ALA A 489 8.32 -12.06 -28.20
N ALA A 490 7.90 -11.29 -27.20
CA ALA A 490 8.76 -10.29 -26.56
C ALA A 490 9.91 -10.93 -25.79
N LEU A 491 9.68 -12.05 -25.09
CA LEU A 491 10.75 -12.78 -24.39
C LEU A 491 11.87 -13.21 -25.35
N ALA A 492 11.51 -13.65 -26.56
CA ALA A 492 12.47 -14.02 -27.60
C ALA A 492 13.21 -12.84 -28.23
N ALA A 493 12.70 -11.61 -28.05
CA ALA A 493 13.31 -10.37 -28.56
C ALA A 493 14.18 -9.65 -27.52
N VAL A 494 14.21 -10.11 -26.26
CA VAL A 494 15.17 -9.60 -25.27
C VAL A 494 16.58 -10.02 -25.69
N ASN A 495 17.47 -9.06 -25.81
CA ASN A 495 18.84 -9.26 -26.27
C ASN A 495 19.75 -9.73 -25.11
N PRO A 496 20.13 -11.01 -25.01
CA PRO A 496 20.95 -11.48 -23.90
C PRO A 496 22.38 -10.90 -23.89
N ASP A 497 22.81 -10.30 -25.00
CA ASP A 497 24.18 -9.83 -25.20
C ASP A 497 24.28 -8.28 -25.25
N GLY A 498 23.20 -7.54 -24.98
CA GLY A 498 23.26 -6.08 -25.05
C GLY A 498 21.92 -5.37 -24.89
N LEU A 499 21.77 -4.28 -25.64
CA LEU A 499 20.62 -3.38 -25.57
C LEU A 499 19.33 -4.09 -26.00
N THR A 500 18.26 -3.85 -25.23
CA THR A 500 16.87 -4.13 -25.58
C THR A 500 16.08 -2.84 -25.43
N GLN A 501 15.37 -2.42 -26.47
CA GLN A 501 14.47 -1.27 -26.42
C GLN A 501 12.99 -1.69 -26.39
N PHE A 502 12.23 -0.97 -25.58
CA PHE A 502 10.79 -1.11 -25.44
C PHE A 502 10.13 0.18 -25.92
N ARG A 503 9.10 0.06 -26.75
CA ARG A 503 8.25 1.19 -27.18
C ARG A 503 6.83 0.97 -26.68
N VAL A 504 6.34 1.91 -25.87
CA VAL A 504 4.97 1.92 -25.35
C VAL A 504 4.17 3.01 -26.05
N SER A 505 2.98 2.67 -26.53
CA SER A 505 2.11 3.63 -27.20
C SER A 505 0.64 3.22 -27.14
N PHE A 506 -0.24 4.13 -27.57
CA PHE A 506 -1.63 3.84 -27.87
C PHE A 506 -1.85 3.78 -29.38
N SER A 507 -3.06 3.41 -29.81
CA SER A 507 -3.38 3.24 -31.24
C SER A 507 -4.23 4.36 -31.83
N ASN A 508 -4.94 5.12 -30.99
CA ASN A 508 -5.85 6.17 -31.42
C ASN A 508 -5.45 7.53 -30.84
N VAL A 509 -5.87 8.58 -31.52
CA VAL A 509 -5.79 9.97 -31.07
C VAL A 509 -7.21 10.48 -30.93
N ASP A 510 -7.49 11.26 -29.90
CA ASP A 510 -8.74 11.97 -29.74
C ASP A 510 -8.52 13.50 -29.83
N SER A 511 -9.44 14.32 -29.34
CA SER A 511 -9.26 15.80 -29.37
C SER A 511 -8.71 16.40 -28.07
N GLY A 512 -8.61 15.59 -27.02
CA GLY A 512 -8.06 15.92 -25.72
C GLY A 512 -6.54 15.92 -25.72
N THR A 513 -5.93 16.14 -24.56
CA THR A 513 -4.49 15.96 -24.38
C THR A 513 -4.35 14.97 -23.26
N ASP A 514 -4.25 13.69 -23.59
CA ASP A 514 -4.31 12.60 -22.64
C ASP A 514 -2.95 11.92 -22.60
N THR A 515 -2.09 12.39 -21.69
CA THR A 515 -0.71 11.90 -21.58
C THR A 515 -0.37 11.43 -20.18
N VAL A 516 0.47 10.40 -20.13
CA VAL A 516 1.17 9.98 -18.91
C VAL A 516 2.66 10.08 -19.18
N SER A 517 3.36 10.80 -18.32
CA SER A 517 4.81 10.80 -18.25
C SER A 517 5.25 9.84 -17.16
N PHE A 518 6.16 8.93 -17.49
CA PHE A 518 6.84 8.05 -16.57
C PHE A 518 8.26 8.55 -16.32
N LYS A 519 8.78 8.22 -15.14
CA LYS A 519 10.18 8.47 -14.78
C LYS A 519 11.09 7.68 -15.73
N ASP A 520 12.25 8.22 -16.08
CA ASP A 520 13.23 7.61 -17.00
C ASP A 520 14.43 7.01 -16.24
N GLY A 521 15.46 6.54 -16.94
CA GLY A 521 16.68 6.01 -16.33
C GLY A 521 17.61 7.04 -15.67
N ASP A 522 17.35 8.34 -15.81
CA ASP A 522 18.14 9.42 -15.20
C ASP A 522 17.56 9.89 -13.87
N VAL A 523 16.36 9.43 -13.51
CA VAL A 523 15.73 9.79 -12.24
C VAL A 523 16.58 9.35 -11.06
N GLU A 524 16.85 10.30 -10.17
CA GLU A 524 17.46 10.08 -8.87
C GLU A 524 16.43 10.36 -7.79
N ILE A 525 16.40 9.53 -6.76
CA ILE A 525 15.50 9.72 -5.63
C ILE A 525 16.30 10.01 -4.36
N PRO A 526 15.92 11.02 -3.57
CA PRO A 526 16.58 11.28 -2.30
C PRO A 526 16.34 10.12 -1.33
N ALA A 527 17.26 9.88 -0.39
CA ALA A 527 17.08 8.78 0.57
C ALA A 527 15.78 8.92 1.38
N VAL A 528 15.47 10.15 1.81
CA VAL A 528 14.20 10.53 2.43
C VAL A 528 13.45 11.42 1.44
N PRO A 529 12.17 11.14 1.13
CA PRO A 529 11.35 12.02 0.30
C PRO A 529 11.25 13.44 0.87
N GLU A 530 11.03 14.43 0.01
CA GLU A 530 10.64 15.75 0.49
C GLU A 530 9.17 15.71 0.94
N PRO A 531 8.82 16.28 2.11
CA PRO A 531 7.44 16.35 2.55
C PRO A 531 6.57 17.12 1.55
N VAL A 532 5.40 16.58 1.24
CA VAL A 532 4.37 17.24 0.44
C VAL A 532 3.34 17.89 1.35
N GLU A 533 2.89 19.10 1.01
CA GLU A 533 1.81 19.76 1.74
C GLU A 533 0.51 18.95 1.61
N THR A 534 -0.10 18.64 2.75
CA THR A 534 -1.40 17.97 2.83
C THR A 534 -2.46 18.95 3.27
N LEU A 535 -3.62 18.92 2.60
CA LEU A 535 -4.77 19.75 2.94
C LEU A 535 -5.87 18.87 3.52
N ARG A 536 -6.22 19.08 4.79
CA ARG A 536 -7.23 18.29 5.49
C ARG A 536 -8.35 19.17 5.99
N PHE A 537 -9.60 18.76 5.76
CA PHE A 537 -10.76 19.41 6.35
C PHE A 537 -11.09 18.75 7.67
N VAL A 538 -10.89 19.47 8.76
CA VAL A 538 -11.21 19.00 10.11
C VAL A 538 -12.48 19.70 10.59
N ALA A 539 -13.48 18.93 11.00
CA ALA A 539 -14.67 19.49 11.60
C ALA A 539 -14.44 19.67 13.11
N GLU A 540 -14.38 20.93 13.54
CA GLU A 540 -14.22 21.29 14.95
C GLU A 540 -15.58 21.77 15.49
N LYS A 541 -15.96 21.33 16.70
CA LYS A 541 -17.09 21.94 17.41
C LYS A 541 -16.62 23.20 18.14
N THR A 542 -17.28 24.32 17.86
CA THR A 542 -17.06 25.54 18.62
C THR A 542 -17.76 25.45 19.99
N PRO A 543 -17.41 26.33 20.96
CA PRO A 543 -18.02 26.32 22.29
C PRO A 543 -19.55 26.47 22.33
N ASP A 544 -20.18 26.98 21.26
CA ASP A 544 -21.64 27.11 21.17
C ASP A 544 -22.34 25.85 20.61
N GLY A 545 -21.57 24.81 20.29
CA GLY A 545 -22.05 23.53 19.78
C GLY A 545 -22.19 23.46 18.25
N THR A 546 -21.89 24.55 17.52
CA THR A 546 -21.83 24.54 16.05
C THR A 546 -20.56 23.84 15.56
N THR A 547 -20.68 23.10 14.45
CA THR A 547 -19.53 22.51 13.77
C THR A 547 -19.00 23.49 12.73
N VAL A 548 -17.71 23.84 12.82
CA VAL A 548 -16.99 24.59 11.80
C VAL A 548 -15.98 23.66 11.13
N THR A 549 -15.96 23.67 9.80
CA THR A 549 -14.92 22.97 9.06
C THR A 549 -13.72 23.91 8.91
N ARG A 550 -12.59 23.52 9.49
CA ARG A 550 -11.31 24.21 9.33
C ARG A 550 -10.46 23.46 8.31
N LEU A 551 -9.79 24.21 7.44
CA LEU A 551 -8.71 23.66 6.63
C LEU A 551 -7.44 23.61 7.49
N VAL A 552 -6.89 22.43 7.69
CA VAL A 552 -5.61 22.17 8.34
C VAL A 552 -4.59 21.92 7.25
N LEU A 553 -3.55 22.75 7.23
CA LEU A 553 -2.36 22.55 6.42
C LEU A 553 -1.41 21.67 7.24
N GLY A 554 -1.10 20.49 6.72
CA GLY A 554 -0.08 19.59 7.25
C GLY A 554 0.96 19.28 6.19
N SER A 555 1.85 18.35 6.49
CA SER A 555 2.77 17.78 5.51
C SER A 555 2.95 16.30 5.77
N ALA A 556 3.22 15.53 4.72
CA ALA A 556 3.51 14.10 4.82
C ALA A 556 4.63 13.73 3.85
N LEU A 557 5.44 12.72 4.18
CA LEU A 557 6.32 12.10 3.19
C LEU A 557 5.47 11.31 2.18
N PRO A 558 5.60 11.54 0.87
CA PRO A 558 4.93 10.69 -0.11
C PRO A 558 5.54 9.28 -0.10
N HIS A 559 4.70 8.25 -0.06
CA HIS A 559 5.17 6.88 -0.27
C HIS A 559 5.48 6.63 -1.75
N ARG A 560 6.67 6.13 -2.10
CA ARG A 560 7.12 6.03 -3.52
C ARG A 560 6.86 4.68 -4.20
N GLY A 561 6.08 3.81 -3.57
CA GLY A 561 5.58 2.57 -4.19
C GLY A 561 6.72 1.58 -4.40
N ALA A 562 6.79 0.97 -5.59
CA ALA A 562 7.86 0.04 -5.93
C ALA A 562 9.27 0.68 -5.84
N ALA A 563 9.39 2.00 -5.96
CA ALA A 563 10.67 2.68 -5.84
C ALA A 563 11.26 2.62 -4.42
N GLU A 564 10.44 2.48 -3.37
CA GLU A 564 10.94 2.28 -2.00
C GLU A 564 11.68 0.94 -1.87
N VAL A 565 11.15 -0.10 -2.53
CA VAL A 565 11.74 -1.46 -2.49
C VAL A 565 13.04 -1.52 -3.27
N LEU A 566 13.09 -0.86 -4.42
CA LEU A 566 14.26 -0.91 -5.30
C LEU A 566 15.33 0.13 -4.96
N GLY A 567 15.01 1.13 -4.13
CA GLY A 567 15.91 2.25 -3.86
C GLY A 567 16.16 3.12 -5.10
N THR A 568 15.31 3.02 -6.12
CA THR A 568 15.39 3.79 -7.36
C THR A 568 14.01 3.94 -7.98
N ALA A 569 13.79 5.03 -8.70
CA ALA A 569 12.56 5.27 -9.46
C ALA A 569 12.70 5.00 -10.96
N LYS A 570 13.87 4.50 -11.38
CA LYS A 570 14.13 4.16 -12.78
C LYS A 570 13.17 3.05 -13.20
N PRO A 571 12.68 3.07 -14.46
CA PRO A 571 12.01 1.91 -15.02
C PRO A 571 12.88 0.67 -14.82
N PHE A 572 12.26 -0.48 -14.57
CA PHE A 572 12.99 -1.72 -14.34
C PHE A 572 12.35 -2.91 -15.06
N LEU A 573 13.20 -3.85 -15.45
CA LEU A 573 12.85 -5.09 -16.13
C LEU A 573 13.23 -6.25 -15.22
N ASP A 574 12.23 -6.95 -14.70
CA ASP A 574 12.42 -8.20 -13.98
C ASP A 574 12.47 -9.37 -14.94
N LEU A 575 13.47 -10.23 -14.79
CA LEU A 575 13.64 -11.45 -15.58
C LEU A 575 13.67 -12.70 -14.70
N THR A 576 12.98 -13.74 -15.15
CA THR A 576 13.17 -15.12 -14.71
C THR A 576 13.84 -15.88 -15.85
N PHE A 577 14.97 -16.53 -15.60
CA PHE A 577 15.65 -17.32 -16.62
C PHE A 577 16.27 -18.58 -16.03
N SER A 578 16.53 -19.55 -16.90
CA SER A 578 17.38 -20.70 -16.59
C SER A 578 18.67 -20.59 -17.38
N ALA A 579 19.79 -20.99 -16.78
CA ALA A 579 21.08 -21.03 -17.45
C ALA A 579 21.69 -22.44 -17.31
N PRO A 580 22.39 -22.94 -18.34
CA PRO A 580 23.11 -24.20 -18.22
C PRO A 580 24.13 -24.10 -17.08
N LEU A 581 23.98 -24.99 -16.08
CA LEU A 581 24.67 -24.88 -14.79
C LEU A 581 26.21 -24.95 -14.90
N PHE A 582 26.75 -25.51 -15.98
CA PHE A 582 28.19 -25.60 -16.26
C PHE A 582 28.40 -25.76 -17.77
N SER A 583 28.94 -24.74 -18.43
CA SER A 583 29.53 -24.88 -19.77
C SER A 583 31.04 -24.65 -19.74
N ASP A 584 31.66 -24.74 -18.57
CA ASP A 584 33.09 -24.58 -18.31
C ASP A 584 33.96 -25.72 -18.88
N GLY A 585 33.63 -26.22 -20.08
CA GLY A 585 34.54 -26.95 -20.95
C GLY A 585 35.10 -28.28 -20.42
N PHE A 586 34.71 -28.76 -19.23
CA PHE A 586 35.29 -29.95 -18.63
C PHE A 586 34.73 -31.27 -19.18
N GLU A 587 33.70 -31.27 -20.03
CA GLU A 587 33.13 -32.50 -20.61
C GLU A 587 33.87 -33.05 -21.85
N THR A 588 35.05 -32.52 -22.22
CA THR A 588 35.87 -33.15 -23.29
C THR A 588 37.28 -33.50 -22.84
N GLY A 589 37.40 -34.19 -21.70
CA GLY A 589 38.66 -34.75 -21.20
C GLY A 589 38.63 -36.28 -21.09
N ASP A 590 38.75 -36.98 -22.21
CA ASP A 590 39.35 -38.32 -22.36
C ASP A 590 39.19 -39.29 -21.15
N THR A 591 38.11 -40.08 -21.14
CA THR A 591 37.93 -41.20 -20.19
C THR A 591 38.83 -42.41 -20.47
N SER A 592 39.81 -42.33 -21.39
CA SER A 592 40.65 -43.47 -21.76
C SER A 592 41.91 -43.73 -20.91
N ARG A 593 42.14 -43.00 -19.80
CA ARG A 593 43.43 -43.08 -19.07
C ARG A 593 43.44 -43.47 -17.59
N TRP A 594 42.36 -44.03 -17.03
CA TRP A 594 42.42 -44.61 -15.67
C TRP A 594 42.36 -46.14 -15.69
N SER A 595 43.45 -46.77 -16.13
CA SER A 595 43.77 -48.16 -15.75
C SER A 595 44.76 -48.13 -14.57
N ALA A 596 44.26 -48.11 -13.35
CA ALA A 596 45.08 -48.33 -12.16
C ALA A 596 44.98 -49.81 -11.76
N THR A 597 46.07 -50.53 -12.01
CA THR A 597 46.36 -51.85 -11.47
C THR A 597 46.63 -51.72 -9.97
N VAL A 598 45.95 -52.52 -9.16
CA VAL A 598 46.18 -52.63 -7.71
C VAL A 598 47.10 -53.84 -7.46
N PRO A 599 48.23 -53.70 -6.74
CA PRO A 599 48.94 -54.82 -6.12
C PRO A 599 48.26 -55.31 -4.85
#